data_AF-B5M743-F1
#
_entry.id   AF-B5M743-F1
#
_cell.length_a   1.000
_cell.length_b   1.000
_cell.length_c   1.000
_cell.angle_alpha   90.00
_cell.angle_beta   90.00
_cell.angle_gamma   90.00
#
_symmetry.space_group_name_H-M   'P 1'
#
loop_
_entity.id
_entity.type
_entity.pdbx_description
1 polymer ?
#
loop_
_entity_poly.entity_id
_entity_poly.type
_entity_poly.pdbx_seq_one_letter_code
_entity_poly.pdbx_strand_id
1 'polypeptide(L)'
;DILIVKMDATANELEHTKVGSYPTIRLYRKETNEAVQYNGERTLEGLSKFIDTNGEYGQAPPEQVEEEEEEDEDKDDEKLRDEL
;
A
#
# COMPACT_ATOMS: atom_id res chain seq x y z
N ASP A 1 5.09 22.69 7.53
CA ASP A 1 5.92 21.50 7.81
C ASP A 1 5.52 20.36 6.90
N ILE A 2 6.51 19.66 6.37
CA ILE A 2 6.36 18.45 5.56
C ILE A 2 7.19 17.37 6.27
N LEU A 3 6.58 16.21 6.54
CA LEU A 3 7.25 15.10 7.19
C LEU A 3 7.54 14.01 6.16
N ILE A 4 8.81 13.70 5.96
CA ILE A 4 9.25 12.58 5.12
C ILE A 4 9.53 11.40 6.05
N VAL A 5 8.85 10.28 5.83
CA VAL A 5 9.01 9.05 6.63
C VAL A 5 9.29 7.86 5.72
N LYS A 6 9.86 6.80 6.30
CA LYS A 6 9.98 5.48 5.67
C LYS A 6 9.43 4.42 6.60
N MET A 7 8.84 3.39 6.02
CA MET A 7 8.34 2.21 6.73
C MET A 7 8.79 0.96 5.98
N ASP A 8 9.19 -0.07 6.71
CA ASP A 8 9.41 -1.40 6.15
C ASP A 8 8.09 -2.15 6.14
N ALA A 9 7.45 -2.21 4.97
CA ALA A 9 6.16 -2.86 4.80
C ALA A 9 6.24 -4.40 4.75
N THR A 10 7.44 -4.99 4.75
CA THR A 10 7.60 -6.46 4.87
C THR A 10 7.45 -6.94 6.31
N ALA A 11 7.77 -6.06 7.27
CA ALA A 11 7.68 -6.35 8.70
C ALA A 11 6.50 -5.64 9.38
N ASN A 12 5.86 -4.68 8.72
CA ASN A 12 4.79 -3.86 9.28
C ASN A 12 3.65 -3.72 8.28
N GLU A 13 2.45 -4.12 8.66
CA GLU A 13 1.23 -3.97 7.86
C GLU A 13 0.30 -2.93 8.49
N LEU A 14 -0.39 -2.15 7.65
CA LEU A 14 -1.36 -1.14 8.08
C LEU A 14 -2.74 -1.47 7.51
N GLU A 15 -3.78 -1.44 8.34
CA GLU A 15 -5.16 -1.74 7.92
C GLU A 15 -5.64 -0.83 6.79
N HIS A 16 -5.28 0.45 6.84
CA HIS A 16 -5.71 1.48 5.88
C HIS A 16 -4.76 1.64 4.68
N THR A 17 -3.66 0.89 4.62
CA THR A 17 -2.66 1.04 3.57
C THR A 17 -2.09 -0.31 3.19
N LYS A 18 -2.67 -0.87 2.12
CA LYS A 18 -2.17 -2.07 1.48
C LYS A 18 -1.02 -1.70 0.54
N VAL A 19 0.05 -2.51 0.60
CA VAL A 19 1.28 -2.32 -0.17
C VAL A 19 1.49 -3.54 -1.04
N GLY A 20 0.98 -3.51 -2.28
CA GLY A 20 1.12 -4.63 -3.23
C GLY A 20 2.46 -4.66 -3.98
N SER A 21 3.24 -3.57 -3.95
CA SER A 21 4.53 -3.52 -4.64
C SER A 21 5.58 -2.67 -3.91
N TYR A 22 6.85 -2.95 -4.16
CA TYR A 22 7.95 -2.26 -3.50
C TYR A 22 8.90 -1.63 -4.53
N PRO A 23 9.36 -0.39 -4.32
CA PRO A 23 8.90 0.57 -3.30
C PRO A 23 7.58 1.25 -3.70
N THR A 24 6.66 1.42 -2.75
CA THR A 24 5.43 2.24 -2.88
C THR A 24 5.60 3.57 -2.16
N ILE A 25 5.20 4.66 -2.80
CA ILE A 25 5.27 6.03 -2.26
C ILE A 25 3.85 6.60 -2.18
N ARG A 26 3.44 7.06 -1.00
CA ARG A 26 2.15 7.71 -0.75
C ARG A 26 2.34 9.05 -0.04
N LEU A 27 1.54 10.03 -0.43
CA LEU A 27 1.38 11.31 0.27
C LEU A 27 0.07 11.28 1.05
N TYR A 28 0.14 11.56 2.35
CA TYR A 28 -1.04 11.80 3.18
C TYR A 28 -1.29 13.29 3.30
N ARG A 29 -2.39 13.76 2.74
CA ARG A 29 -2.75 15.19 2.77
C ARG A 29 -3.08 15.61 4.21
N LYS A 30 -2.59 16.79 4.58
CA LYS A 30 -2.92 17.41 5.85
C LYS A 30 -4.43 17.59 5.96
N GLU A 31 -4.96 17.45 7.17
CA GLU A 31 -6.39 17.62 7.53
C GLU A 31 -7.33 16.51 7.02
N THR A 32 -7.23 16.11 5.75
CA THR A 32 -8.11 15.07 5.18
C THR A 32 -7.62 13.65 5.43
N ASN A 33 -6.31 13.45 5.69
CA ASN A 33 -5.64 12.15 5.70
C ASN A 33 -5.85 11.33 4.41
N GLU A 34 -6.22 12.00 3.32
CA GLU A 34 -6.38 11.36 2.02
C GLU A 34 -5.00 10.89 1.54
N ALA A 35 -4.93 9.61 1.19
CA ALA A 35 -3.72 8.97 0.70
C ALA A 35 -3.67 9.02 -0.82
N VAL A 36 -2.63 9.64 -1.37
CA VAL A 36 -2.40 9.75 -2.81
C VAL A 36 -1.14 8.98 -3.17
N GLN A 37 -1.27 7.96 -4.01
CA GLN A 37 -0.13 7.18 -4.49
C GLN A 37 0.60 7.89 -5.63
N TYR A 38 1.94 7.81 -5.60
CA TYR A 38 2.81 8.35 -6.62
C TYR A 38 3.31 7.25 -7.57
N ASN A 39 3.01 7.40 -8.87
CA ASN A 39 3.50 6.54 -9.96
C ASN A 39 4.36 7.31 -10.98
N GLY A 40 4.80 8.53 -10.63
CA GLY A 40 5.70 9.33 -11.46
C GLY A 40 7.16 8.87 -11.40
N GLU A 41 8.05 9.70 -11.94
CA GLU A 41 9.48 9.43 -12.00
C GLU A 41 10.13 9.46 -10.60
N ARG A 42 10.96 8.47 -10.28
CA ARG A 42 11.67 8.37 -8.99
C ARG A 42 12.91 9.26 -8.95
N THR A 43 12.74 10.54 -9.23
CA THR A 43 13.78 11.58 -9.19
C THR A 43 13.46 12.59 -8.09
N LEU A 44 14.50 13.27 -7.58
CA LEU A 44 14.30 14.33 -6.57
C LEU A 44 13.34 15.41 -7.09
N GLU A 45 13.48 15.79 -8.36
CA GLU A 45 12.64 16.80 -9.00
C GLU A 45 11.19 16.32 -9.14
N GLY A 46 10.97 15.06 -9.54
CA GLY A 46 9.64 14.48 -9.67
C GLY A 46 8.90 14.42 -8.33
N LEU A 47 9.59 13.96 -7.28
CA LEU A 47 9.05 13.90 -5.93
C LEU A 47 8.79 15.28 -5.33
N SER A 48 9.69 16.25 -5.57
CA SER A 48 9.48 17.63 -5.10
C SER A 48 8.23 18.23 -5.73
N LYS A 49 8.07 18.09 -7.06
CA LYS A 49 6.86 18.55 -7.77
C LYS A 49 5.59 17.87 -7.27
N PHE A 50 5.64 16.57 -6.96
CA PHE A 50 4.49 15.85 -6.41
C PHE A 50 4.05 16.43 -5.06
N ILE A 51 5.00 16.73 -4.16
CA ILE A 51 4.70 17.34 -2.87
C ILE A 51 4.18 18.77 -3.04
N ASP A 52 4.83 19.58 -3.89
CA ASP A 52 4.45 20.98 -4.15
C ASP A 52 3.05 21.12 -4.77
N THR A 53 2.63 20.13 -5.55
CA THR A 53 1.29 20.05 -6.17
C THR A 53 0.27 19.31 -5.30
N ASN A 54 0.60 19.06 -4.03
CA ASN A 54 -0.27 18.36 -3.08
C ASN A 54 -0.80 17.01 -3.62
N GLY A 55 0.04 16.31 -4.36
CA GLY A 55 -0.24 14.98 -4.88
C GLY A 55 -0.80 14.91 -6.30
N GLU A 56 -1.03 16.02 -7.00
CA GLU A 56 -1.59 15.96 -8.36
C GLU A 56 -0.56 15.46 -9.40
N TYR A 57 0.71 15.89 -9.30
CA TYR A 57 1.72 15.54 -10.29
C TYR A 57 2.20 14.09 -10.16
N GLY A 58 1.99 13.25 -11.17
CA GLY A 58 2.44 11.85 -11.13
C GLY A 58 1.60 10.97 -10.20
N GLN A 59 0.39 11.41 -9.87
CA GLN A 59 -0.61 10.60 -9.19
C GLN A 59 -0.86 9.29 -9.96
N ALA A 60 -0.94 8.19 -9.24
CA ALA A 60 -1.41 6.93 -9.78
C ALA A 60 -2.88 7.03 -10.21
N PRO A 61 -3.34 6.30 -11.23
CA PRO A 61 -4.76 6.07 -11.42
C PRO A 61 -5.40 5.60 -10.11
N PRO A 62 -6.67 5.95 -9.83
CA PRO A 62 -7.35 5.47 -8.63
C PRO A 62 -7.25 3.95 -8.59
N GLU A 63 -6.71 3.41 -7.48
CA GLU A 63 -6.62 1.98 -7.25
C GLU A 63 -8.04 1.42 -7.30
N GLN A 64 -8.31 0.54 -8.27
CA GLN A 64 -9.45 -0.37 -8.17
C GLN A 64 -9.08 -1.28 -7.00
N VAL A 65 -9.80 -1.17 -5.90
CA VAL A 65 -9.74 -2.14 -4.82
C VAL A 65 -10.18 -3.48 -5.41
N GLU A 66 -9.23 -4.28 -5.89
CA GLU A 66 -9.43 -5.71 -6.06
C GLU A 66 -9.58 -6.24 -4.63
N GLU A 67 -10.82 -6.56 -4.26
CA GLU A 67 -11.12 -7.36 -3.09
C GLU A 67 -10.39 -8.70 -3.31
N GLU A 68 -9.19 -8.84 -2.77
CA GLU A 68 -8.55 -10.14 -2.64
C GLU A 68 -9.47 -10.96 -1.72
N GLU A 69 -10.24 -11.88 -2.33
CA GLU A 69 -11.03 -12.87 -1.62
C GLU A 69 -10.09 -13.58 -0.63
N GLU A 70 -10.40 -13.48 0.65
CA GLU A 70 -9.78 -14.26 1.71
C GLU A 70 -9.99 -15.74 1.38
N GLU A 71 -9.00 -16.40 0.74
CA GLU A 71 -8.94 -17.85 0.69
C GLU A 71 -8.66 -18.34 2.12
N ASP A 72 -9.73 -18.60 2.86
CA ASP A 72 -9.73 -19.41 4.07
C ASP A 72 -9.12 -20.79 3.73
N GLU A 73 -7.80 -20.94 3.89
CA GLU A 73 -7.14 -22.24 3.98
C GLU A 73 -7.60 -22.93 5.29
N ASP A 74 -8.77 -23.55 5.27
CA ASP A 74 -9.15 -24.57 6.25
C ASP A 74 -8.25 -25.80 6.05
N LYS A 75 -7.08 -25.75 6.70
CA LYS A 75 -6.24 -26.91 6.98
C LYS A 75 -6.94 -27.82 7.99
N ASP A 76 -7.89 -28.64 7.53
CA ASP A 76 -8.35 -29.84 8.27
C ASP A 76 -7.67 -31.10 7.71
N ASP A 77 -6.35 -31.12 7.85
CA ASP A 77 -5.50 -32.28 7.62
C ASP A 77 -5.34 -33.06 8.94
N GLU A 78 -6.42 -33.68 9.45
CA GLU A 78 -6.29 -34.67 10.55
C GLU A 78 -7.48 -35.64 10.72
N LYS A 79 -7.69 -36.59 9.79
CA LYS A 79 -8.30 -37.90 10.12
C LYS A 79 -7.68 -39.07 9.36
N LEU A 80 -6.41 -39.31 9.63
CA LEU A 80 -5.74 -40.59 9.38
C LEU A 80 -5.80 -41.43 10.67
N ARG A 81 -7.00 -41.90 11.04
CA ARG A 81 -7.25 -42.90 12.10
C ARG A 81 -8.52 -43.66 11.70
N ASP A 82 -8.40 -44.82 11.07
CA ASP A 82 -8.21 -46.14 11.68
C ASP A 82 -9.54 -46.88 11.51
N GLU A 83 -9.54 -47.92 10.68
CA GLU A 83 -10.33 -49.15 10.88
C GLU A 83 -9.99 -50.16 9.77
N LEU A 84 -9.50 -51.32 10.23
CA LEU A 84 -9.35 -52.58 9.49
C LEU A 84 -10.65 -53.01 8.80
#